data_AF-A0AAN0PA10-F1
#
_entry.id   AF-A0AAN0PA10-F1
#
_cell.length_a   1.000
_cell.length_b   1.000
_cell.length_c   1.000
_cell.angle_alpha   90.00
_cell.angle_beta   90.00
_cell.angle_gamma   90.00
#
_symmetry.space_group_name_H-M   'P 1'
#
loop_
_entity.id
_entity.type
_entity.pdbx_description
1 polymer ?
#
loop_
_entity_poly.entity_id
_entity_poly.type
_entity_poly.pdbx_seq_one_letter_code
_entity_poly.pdbx_strand_id
1 'polypeptide(L)'
;MKIQEKRPLFPLTFTNAESAKLDLIELSNTVIKQSLIYDEKLLIRHDEILDSLHQATTQYGILHVTDLIAYGMYSVILHRNFIKSRLISDILDHYWVDRSEANSFTKAMDYLEENQYSQVIRECKESYHG
;
A
#
# COMPACT_ATOMS: atom_id res chain seq x y z
N MET A 1 29.80 -40.45 -21.11
CA MET A 1 28.82 -39.35 -21.25
C MET A 1 29.05 -38.41 -20.06
N LYS A 2 29.66 -37.23 -20.26
CA LYS A 2 29.90 -36.26 -19.17
C LYS A 2 28.63 -35.41 -19.01
N ILE A 3 27.97 -35.53 -17.86
CA ILE A 3 26.87 -34.65 -17.49
C ILE A 3 27.48 -33.26 -17.26
N GLN A 4 27.18 -32.32 -18.14
CA GLN A 4 27.48 -30.91 -17.88
C GLN A 4 26.49 -30.44 -16.82
N GLU A 5 26.95 -30.33 -15.58
CA GLU A 5 26.23 -29.56 -14.56
C GLU A 5 26.16 -28.11 -15.05
N LYS A 6 24.95 -27.66 -15.40
CA LYS A 6 24.65 -26.25 -15.62
C LYS A 6 24.90 -25.54 -14.30
N ARG A 7 26.09 -24.97 -14.11
CA ARG A 7 26.34 -24.02 -13.03
C ARG A 7 25.38 -22.84 -13.22
N PRO A 8 24.57 -22.49 -12.22
CA PRO A 8 23.80 -21.26 -12.29
C PRO A 8 24.79 -20.11 -12.49
N LEU A 9 24.55 -19.29 -13.52
CA LEU A 9 25.53 -18.30 -14.00
C LEU A 9 25.86 -17.28 -12.90
N PHE A 10 24.97 -17.08 -11.92
CA PHE A 10 25.22 -16.43 -10.64
C PHE A 10 24.24 -16.99 -9.60
N PRO A 11 24.67 -17.53 -8.45
CA PRO A 11 23.75 -17.81 -7.35
C PRO A 11 23.36 -16.48 -6.69
N LEU A 12 22.35 -15.80 -7.23
CA LEU A 12 21.69 -14.71 -6.52
C LEU A 12 20.98 -15.32 -5.32
N THR A 13 21.61 -15.21 -4.16
CA THR A 13 21.01 -15.57 -2.87
C THR A 13 20.74 -14.28 -2.14
N PHE A 14 19.47 -13.98 -1.91
CA PHE A 14 19.05 -12.81 -1.15
C PHE A 14 18.80 -13.24 0.30
N THR A 15 19.14 -12.38 1.24
CA THR A 15 18.64 -12.47 2.60
C THR A 15 17.13 -12.23 2.61
N ASN A 16 16.43 -12.71 3.64
CA ASN A 16 14.98 -12.46 3.78
C ASN A 16 14.64 -10.96 3.76
N ALA A 17 15.52 -10.11 4.29
CA ALA A 17 15.36 -8.67 4.29
C ALA A 17 15.48 -8.06 2.88
N GLU A 18 16.41 -8.55 2.07
CA GLU A 18 16.56 -8.13 0.67
C GLU A 18 15.37 -8.60 -0.17
N SER A 19 14.91 -9.83 0.01
CA SER A 19 13.70 -10.34 -0.66
C SER A 19 12.47 -9.49 -0.30
N ALA A 20 12.23 -9.21 0.99
CA ALA A 20 11.10 -8.39 1.41
C ALA A 20 11.16 -6.96 0.83
N LYS A 21 12.36 -6.41 0.67
CA LYS A 21 12.54 -5.10 0.02
C LYS A 21 12.22 -5.16 -1.47
N LEU A 22 12.61 -6.22 -2.16
CA LEU A 22 12.28 -6.43 -3.58
C LEU A 22 10.77 -6.59 -3.76
N ASP A 23 10.11 -7.34 -2.88
CA ASP A 23 8.65 -7.52 -2.89
C ASP A 23 7.93 -6.16 -2.74
N LEU A 24 8.38 -5.30 -1.82
CA LEU A 24 7.82 -3.95 -1.66
C LEU A 24 8.05 -3.06 -2.87
N ILE A 25 9.19 -3.19 -3.57
CA ILE A 25 9.45 -2.46 -4.82
C ILE A 25 8.50 -2.93 -5.92
N GLU A 26 8.28 -4.24 -6.05
CA GLU A 26 7.33 -4.80 -7.01
C GLU A 26 5.89 -4.35 -6.72
N LEU A 27 5.49 -4.36 -5.46
CA LEU A 27 4.18 -3.84 -5.03
C LEU A 27 4.05 -2.34 -5.32
N SER A 28 5.10 -1.55 -5.08
CA SER A 28 5.11 -0.11 -5.40
C SER A 28 4.86 0.12 -6.89
N ASN A 29 5.57 -0.62 -7.76
CA ASN A 29 5.35 -0.55 -9.21
C ASN A 29 3.91 -0.93 -9.61
N THR A 30 3.33 -1.92 -8.93
CA THR A 30 1.94 -2.32 -9.14
C THR A 30 0.97 -1.21 -8.73
N VAL A 31 1.16 -0.61 -7.56
CA VAL A 31 0.35 0.53 -7.08
C VAL A 31 0.43 1.69 -8.06
N ILE A 32 1.62 2.07 -8.53
CA ILE A 32 1.81 3.15 -9.51
C ILE A 32 0.98 2.87 -10.77
N LYS A 33 1.11 1.67 -11.32
CA LYS A 33 0.39 1.28 -12.53
C LYS A 33 -1.13 1.33 -12.33
N GLN A 34 -1.63 0.79 -11.22
CA GLN A 34 -3.07 0.77 -10.93
C GLN A 34 -3.61 2.18 -10.66
N SER A 35 -2.88 3.02 -9.95
CA SER A 35 -3.24 4.42 -9.72
C SER A 35 -3.36 5.19 -11.03
N LEU A 36 -2.40 5.05 -11.95
CA LEU A 36 -2.46 5.72 -13.26
C LEU A 36 -3.56 5.17 -14.18
N ILE A 37 -3.99 3.91 -13.98
CA ILE A 37 -5.18 3.36 -14.65
C ILE A 37 -6.45 4.01 -14.11
N TYR A 38 -6.51 4.26 -12.80
CA TYR A 38 -7.64 4.94 -12.16
C TYR A 38 -7.73 6.41 -12.59
N ASP A 39 -6.62 7.15 -12.53
CA ASP A 39 -6.51 8.53 -13.04
C ASP A 39 -5.09 8.81 -13.55
N GLU A 40 -4.99 8.99 -14.87
CA GLU A 40 -3.72 9.26 -15.58
C GLU A 40 -3.06 10.59 -15.17
N LYS A 41 -3.82 11.49 -14.53
CA LYS A 41 -3.35 12.83 -14.13
C LYS A 41 -2.76 12.86 -12.72
N LEU A 42 -2.75 11.73 -12.01
CA LEU A 42 -2.19 11.66 -10.67
C LEU A 42 -0.69 11.98 -10.68
N LEU A 43 -0.29 12.89 -9.78
CA LEU A 43 1.12 13.21 -9.55
C LEU A 43 1.71 12.21 -8.57
N ILE A 44 2.42 11.21 -9.09
CA ILE A 44 2.90 10.08 -8.30
C ILE A 44 4.36 10.26 -7.88
N ARG A 45 4.59 10.21 -6.57
CA ARG A 45 5.92 10.15 -5.94
C ARG A 45 6.26 8.72 -5.54
N HIS A 46 7.20 8.12 -6.25
CA HIS A 46 7.54 6.69 -6.09
C HIS A 46 8.14 6.39 -4.70
N ASP A 47 8.94 7.31 -4.18
CA ASP A 47 9.51 7.26 -2.83
C ASP A 47 8.41 7.22 -1.76
N GLU A 48 7.38 8.03 -1.91
CA GLU A 48 6.27 8.09 -0.95
C GLU A 48 5.40 6.83 -0.97
N ILE A 49 5.25 6.16 -2.12
CA ILE A 49 4.52 4.89 -2.21
C ILE A 49 5.28 3.78 -1.49
N LEU A 50 6.60 3.70 -1.72
CA LEU A 50 7.43 2.70 -1.06
C LEU A 50 7.39 2.87 0.47
N ASP A 51 7.51 4.11 0.95
CA ASP A 51 7.39 4.43 2.38
C ASP A 51 5.98 4.08 2.91
N SER A 52 4.93 4.36 2.15
CA SER A 52 3.55 4.05 2.53
C SER A 52 3.31 2.54 2.65
N LEU A 53 3.83 1.74 1.71
CA LEU A 53 3.73 0.27 1.78
C LEU A 53 4.56 -0.31 2.92
N HIS A 54 5.74 0.25 3.18
CA HIS A 54 6.54 -0.12 4.35
C HIS A 54 5.79 0.21 5.65
N GLN A 55 5.13 1.36 5.72
CA GLN A 55 4.29 1.72 6.86
C GLN A 55 3.09 0.78 7.03
N ALA A 56 2.41 0.43 5.94
CA ALA A 56 1.28 -0.49 5.94
C ALA A 56 1.62 -1.85 6.57
N THR A 57 2.77 -2.41 6.16
CA THR A 57 3.25 -3.69 6.68
C THR A 57 3.72 -3.61 8.14
N THR A 58 4.47 -2.57 8.49
CA THR A 58 5.16 -2.50 9.80
C THR A 58 4.34 -1.86 10.91
N GLN A 59 3.52 -0.85 10.61
CA GLN A 59 2.75 -0.10 11.61
C GLN A 59 1.29 -0.55 11.68
N TYR A 60 0.69 -0.86 10.53
CA TYR A 60 -0.74 -1.21 10.47
C TYR A 60 -0.99 -2.71 10.35
N GLY A 61 0.05 -3.52 10.12
CA GLY A 61 -0.07 -4.98 10.03
C GLY A 61 -0.88 -5.43 8.81
N ILE A 62 -0.88 -4.64 7.73
CA ILE A 62 -1.49 -5.02 6.46
C ILE A 62 -0.51 -5.95 5.74
N LEU A 63 -0.86 -7.24 5.63
CA LEU A 63 0.05 -8.26 5.08
C LEU A 63 -0.45 -8.88 3.77
N HIS A 64 -1.75 -8.77 3.48
CA HIS A 64 -2.32 -9.29 2.24
C HIS A 64 -1.99 -8.39 1.06
N VAL A 65 -1.52 -8.98 -0.04
CA VAL A 65 -1.12 -8.26 -1.26
C VAL A 65 -2.25 -7.35 -1.77
N THR A 66 -3.49 -7.84 -1.81
CA THR A 66 -4.63 -7.03 -2.27
C THR A 66 -4.86 -5.80 -1.39
N ASP A 67 -4.79 -5.98 -0.07
CA ASP A 67 -4.95 -4.88 0.88
C ASP A 67 -3.77 -3.90 0.83
N LEU A 68 -2.55 -4.38 0.59
CA LEU A 68 -1.37 -3.54 0.39
C LEU A 68 -1.50 -2.69 -0.87
N ILE A 69 -1.98 -3.28 -1.98
CA ILE A 69 -2.25 -2.55 -3.21
C ILE A 69 -3.32 -1.48 -2.97
N ALA A 70 -4.44 -1.84 -2.32
CA ALA A 70 -5.50 -0.90 -1.98
C ALA A 70 -4.99 0.25 -1.10
N TYR A 71 -4.27 -0.07 -0.03
CA TYR A 71 -3.65 0.93 0.85
C TYR A 71 -2.72 1.87 0.07
N GLY A 72 -1.87 1.31 -0.78
CA GLY A 72 -0.98 2.07 -1.65
C GLY A 72 -1.75 3.01 -2.58
N MET A 73 -2.83 2.55 -3.21
CA MET A 73 -3.67 3.38 -4.07
C MET A 73 -4.33 4.52 -3.29
N TYR A 74 -4.90 4.24 -2.12
CA TYR A 74 -5.48 5.29 -1.26
C TYR A 74 -4.43 6.32 -0.80
N SER A 75 -3.19 5.89 -0.55
CA SER A 75 -2.08 6.81 -0.21
C SER A 75 -1.76 7.80 -1.33
N VAL A 76 -2.00 7.41 -2.59
CA VAL A 76 -1.82 8.25 -3.78
C VAL A 76 -3.04 9.14 -4.01
N ILE A 77 -4.24 8.56 -3.97
CA ILE A 77 -5.50 9.24 -4.32
C ILE A 77 -5.91 10.24 -3.25
N LEU A 78 -5.81 9.86 -1.97
CA LEU A 78 -6.30 10.66 -0.86
C LEU A 78 -5.20 11.49 -0.22
N HIS A 79 -4.05 10.88 0.06
CA HIS A 79 -2.80 11.45 0.59
C HIS A 79 -2.08 10.39 1.45
N ARG A 80 -0.75 10.43 1.55
CA ARG A 80 0.05 9.42 2.31
C ARG A 80 -0.38 9.22 3.76
N ASN A 81 -0.96 10.24 4.39
CA ASN A 81 -1.45 10.19 5.77
C ASN A 81 -2.96 9.94 5.89
N PHE A 82 -3.65 9.50 4.83
CA PHE A 82 -5.12 9.32 4.83
C PHE A 82 -5.63 8.53 6.02
N ILE A 83 -4.88 7.53 6.49
CA ILE A 83 -5.27 6.69 7.63
C ILE A 83 -5.43 7.47 8.94
N LYS A 84 -4.86 8.68 9.04
CA LYS A 84 -5.02 9.58 10.19
C LYS A 84 -6.26 10.48 10.11
N SER A 85 -6.95 10.49 8.96
CA SER A 85 -8.24 11.16 8.84
C SER A 85 -9.23 10.57 9.84
N ARG A 86 -10.03 11.42 10.46
CA ARG A 86 -11.04 10.98 11.43
C ARG A 86 -12.03 10.03 10.78
N LEU A 87 -12.48 10.37 9.57
CA LEU A 87 -13.41 9.54 8.81
C LEU A 87 -12.82 8.13 8.54
N ILE A 88 -11.55 8.06 8.13
CA ILE A 88 -10.89 6.78 7.87
C ILE A 88 -10.70 5.99 9.16
N SER A 89 -10.27 6.64 10.24
CA SER A 89 -10.15 5.99 11.56
C SER A 89 -11.49 5.40 11.99
N ASP A 90 -12.58 6.18 11.89
CA ASP A 90 -13.92 5.72 12.26
C ASP A 90 -14.34 4.49 11.43
N ILE A 91 -14.06 4.48 10.12
CA ILE A 91 -14.33 3.32 9.24
C ILE A 91 -13.52 2.09 9.69
N LEU A 92 -12.22 2.24 9.88
CA LEU A 92 -11.34 1.12 10.24
C LEU A 92 -11.65 0.57 11.63
N ASP A 93 -12.02 1.42 12.59
CA ASP A 93 -12.41 1.02 13.95
C ASP A 93 -13.74 0.27 13.98
N HIS A 94 -14.63 0.48 13.00
CA HIS A 94 -15.89 -0.25 12.91
C HIS A 94 -15.81 -1.52 12.06
N TYR A 95 -15.05 -1.49 10.97
CA TYR A 95 -15.08 -2.52 9.93
C TYR A 95 -13.77 -3.32 9.79
N TRP A 96 -12.70 -2.94 10.51
CA TRP A 96 -11.38 -3.58 10.44
C TRP A 96 -10.77 -3.94 11.82
N VAL A 97 -11.62 -4.39 12.75
CA VAL A 97 -11.27 -4.64 14.16
C VAL A 97 -10.35 -5.85 14.35
N ASP A 98 -10.74 -7.02 13.82
CA ASP A 98 -10.01 -8.28 14.07
C ASP A 98 -8.86 -8.53 13.10
N ARG A 99 -8.69 -7.65 12.09
CA ARG A 99 -7.65 -7.69 11.03
C ARG A 99 -7.34 -9.10 10.49
N SER A 100 -8.38 -9.93 10.40
CA SER A 100 -8.32 -11.28 9.83
C SER A 100 -8.56 -11.22 8.33
N GLU A 101 -8.23 -12.28 7.59
CA GLU A 101 -8.55 -12.37 6.15
C GLU A 101 -10.04 -12.12 5.84
N ALA A 102 -10.94 -12.49 6.76
CA ALA A 102 -12.37 -12.25 6.63
C ALA A 102 -12.73 -10.76 6.71
N ASN A 103 -12.01 -10.01 7.56
CA ASN A 103 -12.12 -8.57 7.79
C ASN A 103 -10.89 -7.90 7.18
N SER A 104 -10.82 -7.86 5.85
CA SER A 104 -9.69 -7.28 5.12
C SER A 104 -9.77 -5.76 5.10
N PHE A 105 -8.63 -5.09 4.96
CA PHE A 105 -8.57 -3.63 4.88
C PHE A 105 -9.42 -3.11 3.71
N THR A 106 -9.35 -3.79 2.55
CA THR A 106 -10.11 -3.41 1.36
C THR A 106 -11.62 -3.41 1.63
N LYS A 107 -12.15 -4.44 2.32
CA LYS A 107 -13.58 -4.50 2.67
C LYS A 107 -14.03 -3.40 3.62
N ALA A 108 -13.16 -2.98 4.54
CA ALA A 108 -13.46 -1.84 5.41
C ALA A 108 -13.51 -0.54 4.60
N MET A 109 -12.60 -0.37 3.65
CA MET A 109 -12.55 0.81 2.80
C MET A 109 -13.70 0.90 1.79
N ASP A 110 -14.44 -0.17 1.52
CA ASP A 110 -15.69 -0.12 0.73
C ASP A 110 -16.75 0.80 1.37
N TYR A 111 -16.63 1.12 2.66
CA TYR A 111 -17.49 2.08 3.35
C TYR A 111 -17.07 3.54 3.19
N LEU A 112 -15.94 3.80 2.51
CA LEU A 112 -15.54 5.15 2.12
C LEU A 112 -16.13 5.46 0.73
N GLU A 113 -17.08 6.39 0.69
CA GLU A 113 -17.67 6.86 -0.57
C GLU A 113 -16.76 7.89 -1.27
N GLU A 114 -16.80 7.91 -2.60
CA GLU A 114 -15.96 8.83 -3.41
C GLU A 114 -16.27 10.31 -3.13
N ASN A 115 -17.52 10.65 -2.80
CA ASN A 115 -17.92 12.01 -2.40
C ASN A 115 -17.22 12.48 -1.10
N GLN A 116 -16.73 11.55 -0.27
CA GLN A 116 -16.01 11.81 0.97
C GLN A 116 -14.49 11.98 0.76
N TYR A 117 -13.96 11.67 -0.42
CA TYR A 117 -12.51 11.77 -0.68
C TYR A 117 -11.99 13.18 -0.45
N SER A 118 -12.76 14.19 -0.87
CA SER A 118 -12.44 15.60 -0.68
C SER A 118 -12.27 15.99 0.80
N GLN A 119 -13.07 15.39 1.69
CA GLN A 119 -12.96 15.59 3.13
C GLN A 119 -11.65 14.99 3.67
N VAL A 120 -11.33 13.75 3.30
CA VAL A 120 -10.09 13.07 3.74
C VAL A 120 -8.85 13.84 3.28
N ILE A 121 -8.83 14.28 2.02
CA ILE A 121 -7.74 15.08 1.45
C ILE A 121 -7.56 16.38 2.25
N ARG A 122 -8.65 17.05 2.62
CA ARG A 122 -8.62 18.30 3.40
C ARG A 122 -8.05 18.07 4.80
N GLU A 123 -8.56 17.09 5.54
CA GLU A 123 -8.10 16.75 6.90
C GLU A 123 -6.60 16.45 6.92
N CYS A 124 -6.10 15.75 5.89
CA CYS A 124 -4.69 15.42 5.76
C CYS A 124 -3.78 16.64 5.53
N LYS A 125 -4.25 17.63 4.78
CA LYS A 125 -3.49 18.86 4.48
C LYS A 125 -3.50 19.83 5.66
N GLU A 126 -4.61 19.94 6.38
CA GLU A 126 -4.74 20.78 7.57
C GLU A 126 -3.86 20.27 8.72
N SER A 127 -3.74 18.95 8.86
CA SER A 127 -2.86 18.31 9.85
C SER A 127 -1.36 18.55 9.60
N TYR A 128 -0.97 19.08 8.43
CA TYR A 128 0.42 19.42 8.10
C TYR A 128 0.83 20.84 8.54
N HIS A 129 -0.11 21.66 9.01
CA HIS A 129 0.11 23.03 9.47
C HIS A 129 0.02 23.20 11.00
N GLY A 130 0.05 22.09 11.75
CA GLY A 130 0.12 22.05 13.21
C GLY A 130 1.53 21.80 13.74
#